data_AF-A0A2D9LA55-F1
#
_entry.id   AF-A0A2D9LA55-F1
#
_cell.length_a   1.000
_cell.length_b   1.000
_cell.length_c   1.000
_cell.angle_alpha   90.00
_cell.angle_beta   90.00
_cell.angle_gamma   90.00
#
_symmetry.space_group_name_H-M   'P 1'
#
loop_
_entity.id
_entity.type
_entity.pdbx_description
1 polymer ?
#
loop_
_entity_poly.entity_id
_entity_poly.type
_entity_poly.pdbx_seq_one_letter_code
_entity_poly.pdbx_strand_id
1 'polypeptide(L)'
;KIKKTNDNMSLALVRNPDTLATIAARADAPFTVGFAAETTDVARYATDKMQRKKLNMIIANDVSVPGLGFSSDRNAVTVFWPAGSESIGPDSKQAIAARLVALIADHSNRIEQA
;
A
#
# COMPACT_ATOMS: atom_id res chain seq x y z
N LYS A 1 13.35 6.40 30.32
CA LYS A 1 14.34 7.50 30.20
C LYS A 1 15.74 6.88 30.24
N ILE A 2 16.50 6.90 29.14
CA ILE A 2 17.86 6.32 29.10
C ILE A 2 18.83 7.31 29.76
N LYS A 3 19.71 6.82 30.64
CA LYS A 3 20.71 7.63 31.37
C LYS A 3 21.96 7.84 30.48
N LYS A 4 22.48 9.06 30.44
CA LYS A 4 23.59 9.49 29.56
C LYS A 4 24.97 9.01 30.05
N THR A 5 25.21 7.71 30.12
CA THR A 5 26.46 7.16 30.68
C THR A 5 27.26 6.25 29.75
N ASN A 6 26.80 6.00 28.53
CA ASN A 6 27.53 5.19 27.54
C ASN A 6 27.77 6.01 26.27
N ASP A 7 29.01 5.99 25.76
CA ASP A 7 29.40 6.63 24.51
C ASP A 7 28.77 5.98 23.27
N ASN A 8 28.37 4.70 23.36
CA ASN A 8 27.73 3.96 22.27
C ASN A 8 26.32 3.49 22.64
N MET A 9 25.35 3.78 21.77
CA MET A 9 23.95 3.32 21.87
C MET A 9 23.68 2.30 20.77
N SER A 10 23.22 1.11 21.14
CA SER A 10 22.74 0.08 20.22
C SER A 10 21.31 -0.30 20.59
N LEU A 11 20.44 -0.45 19.58
CA LEU A 11 19.05 -0.87 19.73
C LEU A 11 18.83 -2.15 18.94
N ALA A 12 18.66 -3.27 19.66
CA ALA A 12 18.24 -4.51 19.04
C ALA A 12 16.74 -4.42 18.68
N LEU A 13 16.43 -4.63 17.40
CA LEU A 13 15.06 -4.65 16.88
C LEU A 13 14.68 -6.06 16.46
N VAL A 14 13.43 -6.43 16.71
CA VAL A 14 12.82 -7.66 16.18
C VAL A 14 11.78 -7.26 15.15
N ARG A 15 11.69 -8.01 14.06
CA ARG A 15 10.71 -7.75 13.00
C ARG A 15 9.30 -8.08 13.51
N ASN A 16 8.38 -7.13 13.39
CA ASN A 16 6.98 -7.37 13.72
C ASN A 16 6.33 -8.35 12.73
N PRO A 17 5.37 -9.18 13.18
CA PRO A 17 4.54 -10.00 12.30
C PRO A 17 3.82 -9.16 11.24
N ASP A 18 3.64 -9.73 10.04
CA ASP A 18 2.99 -9.05 8.93
C ASP A 18 1.48 -9.27 9.00
N THR A 19 0.75 -8.35 9.64
CA THR A 19 -0.70 -8.46 9.86
C THR A 19 -1.49 -8.66 8.57
N LEU A 20 -1.18 -7.89 7.53
CA LEU A 20 -1.92 -7.96 6.27
C LEU A 20 -1.66 -9.29 5.54
N ALA A 21 -0.40 -9.74 5.48
CA ALA A 21 -0.08 -11.03 4.88
C ALA A 21 -0.72 -12.20 5.65
N THR A 22 -0.82 -12.07 6.98
CA THR A 22 -1.49 -13.07 7.84
C THR A 22 -2.97 -13.17 7.50
N ILE A 23 -3.65 -12.03 7.29
CA ILE A 23 -5.07 -12.01 6.90
C ILE A 23 -5.25 -12.56 5.48
N ALA A 24 -4.43 -12.12 4.52
CA ALA A 24 -4.52 -12.53 3.12
C ALA A 24 -4.22 -14.03 2.90
N ALA A 25 -3.52 -14.68 3.83
CA ALA A 25 -3.22 -16.11 3.75
C ALA A 25 -4.34 -17.02 4.28
N ARG A 26 -5.42 -16.47 4.83
CA ARG A 26 -6.54 -17.25 5.35
C ARG A 26 -7.34 -17.89 4.21
N ALA A 27 -7.97 -19.03 4.48
CA ALA A 27 -8.86 -19.68 3.52
C ALA A 27 -10.14 -18.86 3.27
N ASP A 28 -10.59 -18.11 4.29
CA ASP A 28 -11.72 -17.18 4.25
C ASP A 28 -11.26 -15.72 4.13
N ALA A 29 -10.11 -15.48 3.48
CA ALA A 29 -9.57 -14.13 3.34
C ALA A 29 -10.58 -13.22 2.61
N PRO A 30 -10.85 -12.01 3.14
CA PRO A 30 -11.65 -11.03 2.42
C PRO A 30 -10.86 -10.50 1.22
N PHE A 31 -11.50 -9.69 0.38
CA PHE A 31 -10.79 -8.92 -0.64
C PHE A 31 -9.75 -7.99 0.03
N THR A 32 -8.47 -8.27 -0.17
CA THR A 32 -7.37 -7.58 0.50
C THR A 32 -6.72 -6.52 -0.38
N VAL A 33 -6.62 -5.31 0.16
CA VAL A 33 -6.00 -4.15 -0.50
C VAL A 33 -4.85 -3.65 0.36
N GLY A 34 -3.65 -3.58 -0.22
CA GLY A 34 -2.47 -2.99 0.41
C GLY A 34 -2.24 -1.54 0.00
N PHE A 35 -1.52 -0.79 0.84
CA PHE A 35 -0.94 0.51 0.48
C PHE A 35 0.58 0.44 0.53
N ALA A 36 1.25 1.05 -0.44
CA ALA A 36 2.70 1.13 -0.53
C ALA A 36 3.16 2.55 -0.86
N ALA A 37 3.93 3.16 0.04
CA ALA A 37 4.69 4.35 -0.28
C ALA A 37 6.06 3.91 -0.81
N GLU A 38 6.39 4.31 -2.03
CA GLU A 38 7.67 4.00 -2.67
C GLU A 38 8.39 5.31 -3.02
N THR A 39 9.72 5.26 -3.08
CA THR A 39 10.56 6.41 -3.47
C THR A 39 11.28 6.19 -4.80
N THR A 40 11.35 4.94 -5.26
CA THR A 40 12.00 4.54 -6.52
C THR A 40 11.24 3.35 -7.07
N ASP A 41 11.18 3.22 -8.40
CA ASP A 41 10.66 2.03 -9.09
C ASP A 41 9.34 1.48 -8.50
N VAL A 42 8.36 2.40 -8.43
CA VAL A 42 7.08 2.21 -7.74
C VAL A 42 6.37 0.94 -8.20
N ALA A 43 6.33 0.70 -9.51
CA ALA A 43 5.62 -0.43 -10.09
C ALA A 43 6.23 -1.77 -9.63
N ARG A 44 7.55 -1.96 -9.77
CA ARG A 44 8.21 -3.21 -9.40
C ARG A 44 8.01 -3.53 -7.92
N TYR A 45 8.32 -2.58 -7.04
CA TYR A 45 8.23 -2.84 -5.61
C TYR A 45 6.79 -3.05 -5.13
N ALA A 46 5.83 -2.32 -5.69
CA ALA A 46 4.42 -2.50 -5.37
C ALA A 46 3.95 -3.90 -5.79
N THR A 47 4.23 -4.33 -7.03
CA THR A 47 3.83 -5.65 -7.52
C THR A 47 4.49 -6.79 -6.74
N ASP A 48 5.77 -6.64 -6.38
CA ASP A 48 6.50 -7.63 -5.57
C ASP A 48 5.87 -7.75 -4.17
N LYS A 49 5.49 -6.62 -3.55
CA LYS A 49 4.78 -6.61 -2.26
C LYS A 49 3.40 -7.25 -2.37
N MET A 50 2.66 -6.99 -3.45
CA MET A 50 1.34 -7.58 -3.72
C MET A 50 1.44 -9.10 -3.82
N GLN A 51 2.36 -9.62 -4.64
CA GLN A 51 2.57 -11.05 -4.83
C GLN A 51 3.03 -11.75 -3.56
N ARG A 52 4.06 -11.19 -2.89
CA ARG A 52 4.61 -11.77 -1.65
C ARG A 52 3.58 -11.87 -0.53
N LYS A 53 2.68 -10.89 -0.44
CA LYS A 53 1.62 -10.84 0.57
C LYS A 53 0.30 -11.46 0.10
N LYS A 54 0.24 -11.97 -1.14
CA LYS A 54 -0.95 -12.56 -1.77
C LYS A 54 -2.17 -11.63 -1.75
N LEU A 55 -1.96 -10.34 -2.02
CA LEU A 55 -3.04 -9.35 -2.02
C LEU A 55 -3.83 -9.39 -3.33
N ASN A 56 -5.11 -9.04 -3.27
CA ASN A 56 -5.93 -8.85 -4.47
C ASN A 56 -5.57 -7.56 -5.20
N MET A 57 -5.12 -6.54 -4.46
CA MET A 57 -4.79 -5.23 -4.99
C MET A 57 -3.75 -4.53 -4.13
N ILE A 58 -2.94 -3.66 -4.74
CA ILE A 58 -2.07 -2.73 -4.02
C ILE A 58 -2.15 -1.33 -4.61
N ILE A 59 -2.25 -0.33 -3.75
CA ILE A 59 -2.26 1.10 -4.10
C ILE A 59 -0.88 1.65 -3.77
N ALA A 60 -0.16 2.10 -4.79
CA ALA A 60 1.18 2.62 -4.64
C ALA A 60 1.24 4.11 -4.93
N ASN A 61 2.00 4.86 -4.13
CA ASN A 61 2.21 6.28 -4.36
C ASN A 61 3.69 6.63 -4.26
N ASP A 62 4.17 7.44 -5.20
CA ASP A 62 5.54 7.98 -5.17
C ASP A 62 5.59 9.14 -4.18
N VAL A 63 6.26 8.94 -3.05
CA VAL A 63 6.42 9.98 -2.02
C VAL A 63 7.66 10.85 -2.22
N SER A 64 8.44 10.62 -3.29
CA SER A 64 9.62 11.43 -3.60
C SER A 64 9.26 12.78 -4.24
N VAL A 65 8.05 12.92 -4.79
CA VAL A 65 7.62 14.11 -5.53
C VAL A 65 7.19 15.23 -4.56
N PRO A 66 7.89 16.38 -4.54
CA PRO A 66 7.51 17.51 -3.69
C PRO A 66 6.10 18.01 -4.02
N GLY A 67 5.27 18.20 -2.99
CA GLY A 67 3.90 18.69 -3.16
C GLY A 67 2.85 17.62 -3.49
N LEU A 68 3.23 16.33 -3.55
CA LEU A 68 2.31 15.19 -3.66
C LEU A 68 2.54 14.21 -2.50
N GLY A 69 1.45 13.68 -1.93
CA GLY A 69 1.52 12.62 -0.91
C GLY A 69 1.21 13.08 0.51
N PHE A 70 2.02 12.68 1.49
CA PHE A 70 1.67 12.78 2.91
C PHE A 70 1.40 14.22 3.37
N SER A 71 2.26 15.16 2.99
CA SER A 71 2.21 16.57 3.43
C SER A 71 1.47 17.50 2.48
N SER A 72 0.63 16.97 1.58
CA SER A 72 -0.14 17.73 0.59
C SER A 72 -1.60 17.30 0.58
N ASP A 73 -2.52 18.21 0.22
CA ASP A 73 -3.92 17.86 -0.03
C ASP A 73 -4.11 17.12 -1.37
N ARG A 74 -3.08 17.14 -2.22
CA ARG A 74 -3.04 16.43 -3.50
C ARG A 74 -2.21 15.16 -3.41
N ASN A 75 -2.64 14.15 -4.15
CA ASN A 75 -1.91 12.90 -4.28
C ASN A 75 -1.98 12.39 -5.71
N ALA A 76 -1.15 11.42 -6.05
CA ALA A 76 -1.24 10.62 -7.27
C ALA A 76 -0.85 9.19 -6.90
N VAL A 77 -1.65 8.23 -7.34
CA VAL A 77 -1.46 6.82 -7.01
C VAL A 77 -1.56 5.97 -8.26
N THR A 78 -0.85 4.85 -8.26
CA THR A 78 -1.05 3.77 -9.22
C THR A 78 -1.55 2.55 -8.47
N VAL A 79 -2.69 2.04 -8.90
CA VAL A 79 -3.31 0.84 -8.35
C VAL A 79 -2.90 -0.34 -9.22
N PHE A 80 -2.48 -1.43 -8.61
CA PHE A 80 -2.09 -2.67 -9.29
C PHE A 80 -2.95 -3.83 -8.81
N TRP A 81 -3.29 -4.74 -9.71
CA TRP A 81 -3.98 -6.00 -9.46
C TRP A 81 -3.45 -7.06 -10.46
N PRO A 82 -3.76 -8.37 -10.31
CA PRO A 82 -3.16 -9.42 -11.14
C PRO A 82 -3.32 -9.24 -12.66
N ALA A 83 -4.38 -8.56 -13.10
CA ALA A 83 -4.70 -8.38 -14.52
C ALA A 83 -4.29 -7.01 -15.08
N GLY A 84 -3.73 -6.10 -14.27
CA GLY A 84 -3.36 -4.77 -14.77
C GLY A 84 -3.13 -3.71 -13.69
N SER A 85 -3.19 -2.46 -14.14
CA SER A 85 -2.99 -1.29 -13.28
C SER A 85 -3.77 -0.07 -13.78
N GLU A 86 -4.11 0.84 -12.88
CA GLU A 86 -4.73 2.13 -13.18
C GLU A 86 -4.01 3.26 -12.42
N SER A 87 -3.68 4.34 -13.12
CA SER A 87 -3.16 5.57 -12.51
C SER A 87 -4.30 6.54 -12.20
N ILE A 88 -4.34 7.06 -10.97
CA ILE A 88 -5.36 7.97 -10.49
C ILE A 88 -4.69 9.25 -9.97
N GLY A 89 -5.15 10.41 -10.44
CA GLY A 89 -4.61 11.72 -10.10
C GLY A 89 -3.57 12.25 -11.10
N PRO A 90 -2.88 13.37 -10.81
CA PRO A 90 -2.87 14.07 -9.52
C PRO A 90 -4.15 14.84 -9.21
N ASP A 91 -4.76 14.56 -8.05
CA ASP A 91 -6.02 15.16 -7.61
C ASP A 91 -6.07 15.29 -6.08
N SER A 92 -7.13 15.87 -5.53
CA SER A 92 -7.40 15.90 -4.08
C SER A 92 -7.49 14.49 -3.51
N LYS A 93 -7.06 14.33 -2.24
CA LYS A 93 -7.18 13.07 -1.50
C LYS A 93 -8.63 12.54 -1.48
N GLN A 94 -9.62 13.42 -1.42
CA GLN A 94 -11.04 13.07 -1.42
C GLN A 94 -11.47 12.49 -2.77
N ALA A 95 -11.10 13.12 -3.88
CA ALA A 95 -11.41 12.60 -5.22
C ALA A 95 -10.74 11.25 -5.47
N ILE A 96 -9.48 11.10 -5.05
CA ILE A 96 -8.74 9.83 -5.14
C ILE A 96 -9.42 8.76 -4.30
N ALA A 97 -9.81 9.06 -3.05
CA ALA A 97 -10.52 8.11 -2.20
C ALA A 97 -11.83 7.62 -2.83
N ALA A 98 -12.63 8.52 -3.41
CA ALA A 98 -13.86 8.16 -4.11
C ALA A 98 -13.60 7.22 -5.30
N ARG A 99 -12.56 7.51 -6.10
CA ARG A 99 -12.17 6.65 -7.22
C ARG A 99 -11.67 5.28 -6.75
N LEU A 100 -10.86 5.23 -5.69
CA LEU A 100 -10.35 3.99 -5.11
C LEU A 100 -11.49 3.10 -4.60
N VAL A 101 -12.45 3.67 -3.88
CA VAL A 101 -13.62 2.91 -3.39
C VAL A 101 -14.41 2.30 -4.55
N ALA A 102 -14.66 3.08 -5.61
CA ALA A 102 -15.37 2.58 -6.79
C ALA A 102 -14.59 1.43 -7.48
N LEU A 103 -13.28 1.58 -7.63
CA LEU A 103 -12.42 0.57 -8.25
C LEU A 103 -12.34 -0.72 -7.41
N ILE A 104 -12.22 -0.59 -6.08
CA ILE A 104 -12.21 -1.73 -5.15
C ILE A 104 -13.55 -2.47 -5.21
N ALA A 105 -14.67 -1.74 -5.21
CA ALA A 105 -16.00 -2.34 -5.27
C ALA A 105 -16.25 -3.10 -6.58
N ASP A 106 -15.83 -2.56 -7.73
CA ASP A 106 -15.94 -3.26 -9.02
C ASP A 106 -15.15 -4.58 -8.99
N HIS A 107 -13.91 -4.55 -8.48
CA HIS A 107 -13.07 -5.74 -8.44
C HIS A 107 -13.47 -6.76 -7.37
N SER A 108 -13.98 -6.32 -6.21
CA SER A 108 -14.46 -7.26 -5.19
C SER A 108 -15.70 -8.02 -5.67
N ASN A 109 -16.64 -7.33 -6.30
CA ASN A 109 -17.88 -7.94 -6.78
C ASN A 109 -17.62 -8.94 -7.91
N ARG A 110 -16.61 -8.72 -8.75
CA ARG A 110 -16.23 -9.65 -9.81
C ARG A 110 -15.72 -10.99 -9.28
N ILE A 111 -15.07 -10.99 -8.12
CA ILE A 111 -14.57 -12.22 -7.49
C ILE A 111 -15.70 -12.99 -6.81
N GLU A 112 -16.68 -12.30 -6.21
CA GLU A 112 -17.84 -12.97 -5.59
C GLU A 112 -18.75 -13.69 -6.62
N GLN A 113 -18.69 -13.27 -7.89
CA GLN A 113 -19.51 -13.81 -8.98
C GLN A 113 -18.78 -14.88 -9.83
N ALA A 114 -17.52 -15.17 -9.54
CA ALA A 114 -16.67 -16.12 -10.27
C ALA A 114 -16.49 -17.44 -9.49
#